data_AF-A0A936R4F9-F1
#
_entry.id   AF-A0A936R4F9-F1
#
_cell.length_a   1.000
_cell.length_b   1.000
_cell.length_c   1.000
_cell.angle_alpha   90.00
_cell.angle_beta   90.00
_cell.angle_gamma   90.00
#
_symmetry.space_group_name_H-M   'P 1'
#
loop_
_entity.id
_entity.type
_entity.pdbx_description
1 polymer ?
#
loop_
_entity_poly.entity_id
_entity_poly.type
_entity_poly.pdbx_seq_one_letter_code
_entity_poly.pdbx_strand_id
1 'polypeptide(L)'
;MTQWPIAVDVALLEDAARVLGGHSEDLRAAVRTFATAPGASSPGAVASPALWRAWWDAEAESAAAVLSTVRAVARLIDLEVAVNLARALYVAREEALRRALRAVADAAAYGGFLTERAARIRVRQVAPDEDRRWRLGSAGSALAMVSALSVRSRREGRVRVVGVACADGSVAWTVLIPGTQSWDPVAGDQPFDVTTNVQAMAERWTLLAAGAAEALRVAQASRGRAGAGDRVLLVGHSQGGIVAASLASDPAFRATQRVTHVITAGAPISGFEVPAQVSVLTVEHVGDPVPHLDLLGDPVRPGWVTIRSPPVLPSPHDADGYAATAGLLDTAPSGSAPGQWRDSADGFFAGPVVYAADFLLDREPDSPVAESPG
;
A
#
# COMPACT_ATOMS: atom_id res chain seq x y z
N MET A 1 22.18 -13.47 -25.78
CA MET A 1 20.75 -13.86 -25.63
C MET A 1 20.55 -14.00 -24.13
N THR A 2 19.83 -13.15 -23.40
CA THR A 2 18.54 -12.42 -23.60
C THR A 2 18.51 -11.26 -22.58
N GLN A 3 18.45 -9.96 -22.97
CA GLN A 3 17.26 -9.05 -22.96
C GLN A 3 16.27 -9.35 -21.81
N TRP A 4 15.97 -8.44 -20.85
CA TRP A 4 15.29 -7.12 -20.95
C TRP A 4 15.99 -5.98 -20.15
N PRO A 5 15.79 -4.68 -20.49
CA PRO A 5 16.75 -3.63 -20.17
C PRO A 5 16.20 -2.53 -19.25
N ILE A 6 16.68 -2.47 -18.01
CA ILE A 6 17.29 -1.26 -17.42
C ILE A 6 18.41 -1.77 -16.51
N ALA A 7 19.64 -1.83 -17.04
CA ALA A 7 20.81 -2.09 -16.22
C ALA A 7 21.23 -0.75 -15.60
N VAL A 8 21.07 -0.60 -14.29
CA VAL A 8 21.78 0.45 -13.55
C VAL A 8 23.23 0.02 -13.46
N ASP A 9 24.12 0.80 -14.05
CA ASP A 9 25.55 0.51 -14.07
C ASP A 9 26.16 0.79 -12.68
N VAL A 10 26.38 -0.29 -11.93
CA VAL A 10 26.96 -0.23 -10.57
C VAL A 10 28.39 0.31 -10.60
N ALA A 11 29.15 0.09 -11.68
CA ALA A 11 30.49 0.65 -11.84
C ALA A 11 30.44 2.18 -12.02
N LEU A 12 29.40 2.70 -12.67
CA LEU A 12 29.16 4.14 -12.85
C LEU A 12 28.80 4.85 -11.53
N LEU A 13 28.02 4.19 -10.65
CA LEU A 13 27.69 4.70 -9.32
C LEU A 13 28.87 4.64 -8.35
N GLU A 14 29.70 3.61 -8.42
CA GLU A 14 30.92 3.49 -7.62
C GLU A 14 32.03 4.45 -8.08
N ASP A 15 32.19 4.68 -9.38
CA ASP A 15 33.08 5.73 -9.91
C ASP A 15 32.57 7.12 -9.53
N ALA A 16 31.26 7.37 -9.63
CA ALA A 16 30.67 8.64 -9.20
C ALA A 16 30.88 8.89 -7.70
N ALA A 17 30.69 7.88 -6.84
CA ALA A 17 30.94 8.00 -5.40
C ALA A 17 32.44 8.21 -5.07
N ARG A 18 33.35 7.58 -5.81
CA ARG A 18 34.82 7.72 -5.65
C ARG A 18 35.31 9.10 -6.09
N VAL A 19 34.75 9.62 -7.19
CA VAL A 19 35.01 10.97 -7.74
C VAL A 19 34.42 12.06 -6.84
N LEU A 20 33.22 11.86 -6.31
CA LEU A 20 32.57 12.77 -5.33
C LEU A 20 33.33 12.81 -3.99
N GLY A 21 33.88 11.67 -3.54
CA GLY A 21 34.71 11.59 -2.34
C GLY A 21 36.03 12.36 -2.49
N GLY A 22 36.76 12.13 -3.59
CA GLY A 22 38.05 12.78 -3.89
C GLY A 22 37.94 14.29 -4.06
N HIS A 23 36.92 14.76 -4.80
CA HIS A 23 36.74 16.19 -5.02
C HIS A 23 36.26 16.97 -3.80
N SER A 24 35.72 16.31 -2.77
CA SER A 24 35.39 16.98 -1.51
C SER A 24 36.62 17.36 -0.69
N GLU A 25 37.71 16.59 -0.79
CA GLU A 25 39.00 16.91 -0.15
C GLU A 25 39.76 17.97 -0.95
N ASP A 26 39.75 17.88 -2.28
CA ASP A 26 40.34 18.87 -3.17
C ASP A 26 39.65 20.23 -3.06
N LEU A 27 38.32 20.26 -2.89
CA LEU A 27 37.56 21.49 -2.68
C LEU A 27 37.88 22.13 -1.32
N ARG A 28 38.05 21.32 -0.26
CA ARG A 28 38.48 21.83 1.06
C ARG A 28 39.94 22.29 1.05
N ALA A 29 40.81 21.68 0.24
CA ALA A 29 42.17 22.14 0.03
C ALA A 29 42.21 23.46 -0.77
N ALA A 30 41.47 23.55 -1.87
CA ALA A 30 41.36 24.75 -2.70
C ALA A 30 40.79 25.95 -1.93
N VAL A 31 39.75 25.74 -1.11
CA VAL A 31 39.16 26.79 -0.26
C VAL A 31 40.13 27.27 0.83
N ARG A 32 40.97 26.38 1.41
CA ARG A 32 42.02 26.77 2.38
C ARG A 32 43.16 27.55 1.73
N THR A 33 43.51 27.23 0.48
CA THR A 33 44.51 27.95 -0.32
C THR A 33 44.01 29.33 -0.74
N PHE A 34 42.71 29.45 -1.09
CA PHE A 34 42.11 30.73 -1.50
C PHE A 34 41.91 31.69 -0.32
N ALA A 35 41.65 31.19 0.88
CA ALA A 35 41.47 32.01 2.08
C ALA A 35 42.79 32.60 2.64
N THR A 36 43.95 32.13 2.19
CA THR A 36 45.27 32.54 2.70
C THR A 36 46.12 33.37 1.72
N ALA A 37 45.65 33.59 0.49
CA ALA A 37 46.37 34.36 -0.53
C ALA A 37 46.06 35.88 -0.43
N PRO A 38 47.03 36.76 -0.12
CA PRO A 38 46.80 38.20 -0.06
C PRO A 38 46.90 38.85 -1.45
N GLY A 39 45.79 39.47 -1.89
CA GLY A 39 45.78 40.63 -2.80
C GLY A 39 45.73 40.35 -4.31
N ALA A 40 44.58 40.67 -4.95
CA ALA A 40 44.53 41.05 -6.36
C ALA A 40 43.29 41.92 -6.66
N SER A 41 43.54 43.20 -6.95
CA SER A 41 42.56 44.17 -7.48
C SER A 41 43.13 44.80 -8.76
N SER A 42 42.41 44.62 -9.87
CA SER A 42 42.48 45.29 -11.20
C SER A 42 43.80 45.29 -12.01
N PRO A 43 43.74 45.24 -13.36
CA PRO A 43 44.89 44.99 -14.22
C PRO A 43 45.62 46.28 -14.60
N GLY A 44 46.72 46.57 -13.90
CA GLY A 44 47.68 47.60 -14.29
C GLY A 44 49.10 47.06 -14.17
N ALA A 45 49.73 46.81 -15.33
CA ALA A 45 51.12 46.37 -15.50
C ALA A 45 51.46 44.92 -15.09
N VAL A 46 51.15 43.98 -15.98
CA VAL A 46 51.87 42.69 -16.03
C VAL A 46 52.64 42.64 -17.35
N ALA A 47 53.92 43.04 -17.32
CA ALA A 47 54.79 43.15 -18.49
C ALA A 47 55.40 41.80 -18.95
N SER A 48 54.87 40.68 -18.47
CA SER A 48 55.36 39.34 -18.85
C SER A 48 54.26 38.57 -19.59
N PRO A 49 54.51 38.10 -20.84
CA PRO A 49 53.57 37.31 -21.62
C PRO A 49 53.13 35.99 -20.95
N ALA A 50 53.89 35.54 -19.95
CA ALA A 50 53.61 34.31 -19.19
C ALA A 50 52.63 34.57 -18.03
N LEU A 51 52.75 35.71 -17.33
CA LEU A 51 51.84 36.06 -16.24
C LEU A 51 50.49 36.56 -16.77
N TRP A 52 50.47 37.22 -17.94
CA TRP A 52 49.21 37.57 -18.62
C TRP A 52 48.45 36.32 -19.08
N ARG A 53 49.15 35.31 -19.60
CA ARG A 53 48.58 33.99 -19.93
C ARG A 53 48.07 33.28 -18.68
N ALA A 54 48.88 33.17 -17.63
CA ALA A 54 48.46 32.53 -16.38
C ALA A 54 47.23 33.21 -15.73
N TRP A 55 47.11 34.53 -15.84
CA TRP A 55 45.93 35.26 -15.37
C TRP A 55 44.69 34.97 -16.22
N TRP A 56 44.81 34.99 -17.55
CA TRP A 56 43.71 34.65 -18.46
C TRP A 56 43.30 33.17 -18.37
N ASP A 57 44.27 32.28 -18.16
CA ASP A 57 44.03 30.85 -17.93
C ASP A 57 43.30 30.65 -16.58
N ALA A 58 43.67 31.39 -15.52
CA ALA A 58 42.96 31.36 -14.23
C ALA A 58 41.54 31.97 -14.30
N GLU A 59 41.35 33.03 -15.08
CA GLU A 59 40.03 33.64 -15.32
C GLU A 59 39.14 32.72 -16.18
N ALA A 60 39.72 32.05 -17.18
CA ALA A 60 39.06 31.05 -18.01
C ALA A 60 38.71 29.76 -17.25
N GLU A 61 39.58 29.30 -16.35
CA GLU A 61 39.31 28.16 -15.46
C GLU A 61 38.23 28.50 -14.42
N SER A 62 38.23 29.72 -13.88
CA SER A 62 37.19 30.22 -12.97
C SER A 62 35.84 30.36 -13.67
N ALA A 63 35.83 30.89 -14.91
CA ALA A 63 34.63 30.94 -15.74
C ALA A 63 34.12 29.55 -16.15
N ALA A 64 35.02 28.60 -16.41
CA ALA A 64 34.68 27.21 -16.73
C ALA A 64 34.09 26.47 -15.51
N ALA A 65 34.58 26.73 -14.30
CA ALA A 65 34.05 26.19 -13.04
C ALA A 65 32.65 26.75 -12.69
N VAL A 66 32.41 28.04 -12.96
CA VAL A 66 31.07 28.65 -12.85
C VAL A 66 30.13 28.08 -13.92
N LEU A 67 30.59 27.92 -15.16
CA LEU A 67 29.81 27.30 -16.24
C LEU A 67 29.50 25.82 -15.98
N SER A 68 30.41 25.07 -15.35
CA SER A 68 30.18 23.66 -14.98
C SER A 68 29.20 23.54 -13.81
N THR A 69 29.23 24.48 -12.87
CA THR A 69 28.25 24.57 -11.77
C THR A 69 26.86 24.97 -12.31
N VAL A 70 26.78 25.94 -13.23
CA VAL A 70 25.54 26.29 -13.94
C VAL A 70 25.04 25.13 -14.81
N ARG A 71 25.92 24.34 -15.44
CA ARG A 71 25.55 23.11 -16.18
C ARG A 71 25.13 21.97 -15.24
N ALA A 72 25.68 21.86 -14.05
CA ALA A 72 25.25 20.89 -13.05
C ALA A 72 23.87 21.26 -12.47
N VAL A 73 23.63 22.54 -12.20
CA VAL A 73 22.31 23.07 -11.82
C VAL A 73 21.30 22.93 -12.96
N ALA A 74 21.69 23.19 -14.22
CA ALA A 74 20.83 22.94 -15.38
C ALA A 74 20.52 21.45 -15.57
N ARG A 75 21.47 20.54 -15.31
CA ARG A 75 21.24 19.08 -15.30
C ARG A 75 20.37 18.62 -14.14
N LEU A 76 20.39 19.32 -13.00
CA LEU A 76 19.48 19.07 -11.88
C LEU A 76 18.06 19.57 -12.19
N ILE A 77 17.91 20.69 -12.89
CA ILE A 77 16.62 21.15 -13.44
C ILE A 77 16.10 20.16 -14.50
N ASP A 78 16.97 19.65 -15.39
CA ASP A 78 16.61 18.60 -16.35
C ASP A 78 16.27 17.27 -15.67
N LEU A 79 16.92 16.92 -14.57
CA LEU A 79 16.60 15.74 -13.77
C LEU A 79 15.27 15.92 -13.02
N GLU A 80 15.02 17.09 -12.44
CA GLU A 80 13.73 17.40 -11.81
C GLU A 80 12.60 17.38 -12.84
N VAL A 81 12.81 17.95 -14.03
CA VAL A 81 11.85 17.88 -15.14
C VAL A 81 11.69 16.44 -15.64
N ALA A 82 12.76 15.67 -15.78
CA ALA A 82 12.70 14.27 -16.21
C ALA A 82 12.04 13.37 -15.16
N VAL A 83 12.27 13.61 -13.86
CA VAL A 83 11.62 12.90 -12.74
C VAL A 83 10.16 13.31 -12.65
N ASN A 84 9.83 14.59 -12.80
CA ASN A 84 8.45 15.07 -12.82
C ASN A 84 7.70 14.57 -14.07
N LEU A 85 8.36 14.48 -15.23
CA LEU A 85 7.82 13.90 -16.45
C LEU A 85 7.66 12.39 -16.33
N ALA A 86 8.66 11.68 -15.80
CA ALA A 86 8.56 10.25 -15.52
C ALA A 86 7.45 9.97 -14.50
N ARG A 87 7.32 10.80 -13.46
CA ARG A 87 6.21 10.76 -12.51
C ARG A 87 4.87 11.06 -13.18
N ALA A 88 4.79 12.06 -14.06
CA ALA A 88 3.56 12.38 -14.78
C ALA A 88 3.17 11.28 -15.77
N LEU A 89 4.13 10.68 -16.49
CA LEU A 89 3.94 9.54 -17.36
C LEU A 89 3.57 8.28 -16.56
N TYR A 90 4.16 8.10 -15.39
CA TYR A 90 3.82 7.03 -14.44
C TYR A 90 2.37 7.22 -13.97
N VAL A 91 2.01 8.37 -13.40
CA VAL A 91 0.64 8.70 -12.98
C VAL A 91 -0.36 8.58 -14.16
N ALA A 92 0.01 9.04 -15.35
CA ALA A 92 -0.82 8.91 -16.54
C ALA A 92 -1.01 7.44 -16.98
N ARG A 93 0.02 6.59 -16.83
CA ARG A 93 -0.06 5.15 -17.02
C ARG A 93 -0.98 4.50 -15.98
N GLU A 94 -0.85 4.86 -14.70
CA GLU A 94 -1.71 4.32 -13.64
C GLU A 94 -3.18 4.66 -13.89
N GLU A 95 -3.46 5.92 -14.23
CA GLU A 95 -4.81 6.35 -14.55
C GLU A 95 -5.33 5.69 -15.86
N ALA A 96 -4.46 5.43 -16.83
CA ALA A 96 -4.83 4.66 -18.02
C ALA A 96 -5.18 3.19 -17.69
N LEU A 97 -4.45 2.55 -16.79
CA LEU A 97 -4.72 1.19 -16.33
C LEU A 97 -6.04 1.12 -15.56
N ARG A 98 -6.29 2.07 -14.64
CA ARG A 98 -7.57 2.18 -13.94
C ARG A 98 -8.75 2.37 -14.89
N ARG A 99 -8.61 3.26 -15.89
CA ARG A 99 -9.65 3.45 -16.93
C ARG A 99 -9.88 2.19 -17.74
N ALA A 100 -8.83 1.46 -18.12
CA ALA A 100 -8.96 0.22 -18.86
C ALA A 100 -9.70 -0.85 -18.04
N LEU A 101 -9.37 -0.98 -16.75
CA LEU A 101 -10.05 -1.89 -15.84
C LEU A 101 -11.53 -1.54 -15.66
N ARG A 102 -11.85 -0.25 -15.47
CA ARG A 102 -13.24 0.24 -15.45
C ARG A 102 -13.99 -0.09 -16.74
N ALA A 103 -13.36 0.11 -17.89
CA ALA A 103 -13.97 -0.19 -19.19
C ALA A 103 -14.24 -1.69 -19.38
N VAL A 104 -13.32 -2.56 -18.93
CA VAL A 104 -13.54 -4.02 -18.94
C VAL A 104 -14.70 -4.39 -18.01
N ALA A 105 -14.76 -3.83 -16.82
CA ALA A 105 -15.86 -4.05 -15.89
C ALA A 105 -17.21 -3.59 -16.48
N ASP A 106 -17.26 -2.44 -17.16
CA ASP A 106 -18.47 -1.93 -17.81
C ASP A 106 -18.90 -2.78 -19.01
N ALA A 107 -17.95 -3.21 -19.83
CA ALA A 107 -18.24 -4.09 -20.96
C ALA A 107 -18.79 -5.45 -20.48
N ALA A 108 -18.22 -6.02 -19.42
CA ALA A 108 -18.72 -7.24 -18.81
C ALA A 108 -20.13 -7.03 -18.20
N ALA A 109 -20.33 -5.90 -17.52
CA ALA A 109 -21.61 -5.55 -16.92
C ALA A 109 -22.74 -5.43 -17.95
N TYR A 110 -22.45 -4.87 -19.14
CA TYR A 110 -23.39 -4.83 -20.26
C TYR A 110 -23.85 -6.23 -20.70
N GLY A 111 -22.97 -7.23 -20.59
CA GLY A 111 -23.27 -8.64 -20.84
C GLY A 111 -23.90 -9.39 -19.66
N GLY A 112 -24.14 -8.73 -18.51
CA GLY A 112 -24.66 -9.36 -17.29
C GLY A 112 -23.61 -10.09 -16.44
N PHE A 113 -22.32 -9.93 -16.76
CA PHE A 113 -21.21 -10.55 -16.04
C PHE A 113 -20.47 -9.55 -15.15
N LEU A 114 -19.82 -10.05 -14.11
CA LEU A 114 -18.95 -9.29 -13.21
C LEU A 114 -19.65 -8.12 -12.51
N THR A 115 -20.98 -8.17 -12.37
CA THR A 115 -21.78 -7.17 -11.62
C THR A 115 -22.17 -7.70 -10.25
N GLU A 116 -22.50 -6.80 -9.32
CA GLU A 116 -22.94 -7.18 -7.96
C GLU A 116 -24.35 -7.81 -7.92
N ARG A 117 -25.15 -7.73 -9.00
CA ARG A 117 -26.53 -8.27 -9.15
C ARG A 117 -27.60 -7.80 -8.14
N ALA A 118 -27.23 -7.23 -7.00
CA ALA A 118 -28.15 -6.75 -5.97
C ALA A 118 -27.82 -5.31 -5.55
N ALA A 119 -28.83 -4.59 -5.05
CA ALA A 119 -28.65 -3.24 -4.52
C ALA A 119 -28.30 -3.20 -3.01
N ARG A 120 -28.51 -4.32 -2.29
CA ARG A 120 -28.39 -4.36 -0.82
C ARG A 120 -27.69 -5.63 -0.36
N ILE A 121 -27.04 -5.49 0.79
CA ILE A 121 -26.43 -6.59 1.54
C ILE A 121 -27.18 -6.78 2.85
N ARG A 122 -27.54 -8.02 3.16
CA ARG A 122 -28.02 -8.44 4.46
C ARG A 122 -26.84 -8.84 5.33
N VAL A 123 -26.77 -8.27 6.52
CA VAL A 123 -25.73 -8.57 7.50
C VAL A 123 -26.36 -9.22 8.72
N ARG A 124 -25.96 -10.45 9.03
CA ARG A 124 -26.46 -11.19 10.19
C ARG A 124 -25.32 -11.57 11.11
N GLN A 125 -25.33 -11.04 12.33
CA GLN A 125 -24.40 -11.45 13.37
C GLN A 125 -24.66 -12.90 13.77
N VAL A 126 -23.60 -13.69 13.88
CA VAL A 126 -23.62 -15.05 14.41
C VAL A 126 -22.53 -15.21 15.46
N ALA A 127 -22.77 -16.09 16.44
CA ALA A 127 -21.78 -16.39 17.45
C ALA A 127 -20.50 -16.90 16.77
N PRO A 128 -19.33 -16.43 17.21
CA PRO A 128 -18.08 -16.98 16.70
C PRO A 128 -17.92 -18.41 17.24
N ASP A 129 -17.29 -19.29 16.46
CA ASP A 129 -17.15 -20.71 16.81
C ASP A 129 -16.41 -20.94 18.15
N GLU A 130 -17.05 -21.56 19.14
CA GLU A 130 -16.65 -21.54 20.56
C GLU A 130 -15.26 -22.16 20.85
N ASP A 131 -14.68 -22.91 19.91
CA ASP A 131 -13.46 -23.70 20.09
C ASP A 131 -12.13 -22.91 20.07
N ARG A 132 -12.15 -21.59 19.87
CA ARG A 132 -10.91 -20.79 19.76
C ARG A 132 -10.82 -19.70 20.82
N ARG A 133 -9.76 -19.75 21.63
CA ARG A 133 -9.27 -18.58 22.37
C ARG A 133 -8.90 -17.50 21.36
N TRP A 134 -9.76 -16.50 21.24
CA TRP A 134 -9.61 -15.36 20.34
C TRP A 134 -8.39 -14.53 20.76
N ARG A 135 -7.23 -14.83 20.18
CA ARG A 135 -6.00 -14.04 20.37
C ARG A 135 -5.51 -13.62 19.00
N LEU A 136 -5.64 -12.32 18.72
CA LEU A 136 -5.07 -11.67 17.54
C LEU A 136 -3.59 -11.34 17.72
N GLY A 137 -2.87 -11.88 18.72
CA GLY A 137 -1.58 -11.41 19.27
C GLY A 137 -0.43 -11.01 18.32
N SER A 138 -0.59 -11.13 17.00
CA SER A 138 0.19 -10.45 15.98
C SER A 138 -0.52 -10.37 14.61
N ALA A 139 0.10 -9.65 13.66
CA ALA A 139 -0.30 -9.64 12.25
C ALA A 139 -0.42 -11.06 11.64
N GLY A 140 0.51 -11.96 11.98
CA GLY A 140 0.46 -13.37 11.56
C GLY A 140 -0.79 -14.09 12.06
N SER A 141 -1.13 -13.92 13.34
CA SER A 141 -2.35 -14.52 13.90
C SER A 141 -3.64 -13.91 13.35
N ALA A 142 -3.64 -12.63 13.00
CA ALA A 142 -4.77 -11.99 12.32
C ALA A 142 -4.99 -12.59 10.93
N LEU A 143 -3.92 -12.77 10.14
CA LEU A 143 -4.00 -13.45 8.84
C LEU A 143 -4.35 -14.94 8.98
N ALA A 144 -3.90 -15.62 10.03
CA ALA A 144 -4.33 -17.00 10.32
C ALA A 144 -5.83 -17.10 10.60
N MET A 145 -6.42 -16.08 11.25
CA MET A 145 -7.88 -15.99 11.40
C MET A 145 -8.59 -15.72 10.06
N VAL A 146 -8.04 -14.86 9.19
CA VAL A 146 -8.54 -14.65 7.82
C VAL A 146 -8.53 -15.97 7.02
N SER A 147 -7.44 -16.73 7.11
CA SER A 147 -7.33 -18.06 6.47
C SER A 147 -8.39 -19.03 6.99
N ALA A 148 -8.57 -19.09 8.32
CA ALA A 148 -9.57 -19.97 8.93
C ALA A 148 -11.01 -19.64 8.51
N LEU A 149 -11.33 -18.37 8.24
CA LEU A 149 -12.61 -17.98 7.64
C LEU A 149 -12.72 -18.51 6.20
N SER A 150 -11.65 -18.44 5.41
CA SER A 150 -11.65 -18.89 4.00
C SER A 150 -11.93 -20.39 3.84
N VAL A 151 -11.38 -21.24 4.73
CA VAL A 151 -11.61 -22.70 4.70
C VAL A 151 -13.07 -23.08 4.97
N ARG A 152 -13.74 -22.32 5.83
CA ARG A 152 -15.08 -22.65 6.34
C ARG A 152 -16.23 -21.98 5.58
N SER A 153 -15.93 -20.94 4.83
CA SER A 153 -16.95 -20.09 4.18
C SER A 153 -17.40 -20.59 2.81
N ARG A 154 -17.05 -21.81 2.38
CA ARG A 154 -17.40 -22.34 1.05
C ARG A 154 -18.91 -22.37 0.72
N ARG A 155 -19.79 -22.05 1.67
CA ARG A 155 -21.25 -21.91 1.47
C ARG A 155 -21.88 -20.64 2.03
N GLU A 156 -21.20 -19.93 2.94
CA GLU A 156 -21.77 -18.76 3.63
C GLU A 156 -20.68 -17.69 3.74
N GLY A 157 -20.82 -16.62 2.95
CA GLY A 157 -19.89 -15.49 2.96
C GLY A 157 -19.90 -14.82 4.32
N ARG A 158 -18.71 -14.62 4.92
CA ARG A 158 -18.61 -14.03 6.25
C ARG A 158 -17.38 -13.17 6.44
N VAL A 159 -17.53 -12.19 7.32
CA VAL A 159 -16.41 -11.45 7.92
C VAL A 159 -16.39 -11.68 9.42
N ARG A 160 -15.27 -11.38 10.06
CA ARG A 160 -15.17 -11.36 11.53
C ARG A 160 -14.82 -9.96 12.01
N VAL A 161 -15.40 -9.57 13.13
CA VAL A 161 -15.01 -8.35 13.86
C VAL A 161 -14.54 -8.73 15.26
N VAL A 162 -13.37 -8.24 15.63
CA VAL A 162 -12.77 -8.43 16.96
C VAL A 162 -12.51 -7.06 17.59
N GLY A 163 -12.82 -6.92 18.88
CA GLY A 163 -12.49 -5.73 19.67
C GLY A 163 -11.50 -6.10 20.78
N VAL A 164 -10.37 -5.39 20.82
CA VAL A 164 -9.32 -5.54 21.84
C VAL A 164 -9.32 -4.31 22.73
N ALA A 165 -9.38 -4.49 24.05
CA ALA A 165 -9.32 -3.36 24.97
C ALA A 165 -7.91 -2.77 25.04
N CYS A 166 -7.80 -1.46 24.93
CA CYS A 166 -6.56 -0.73 25.09
C CYS A 166 -6.41 -0.20 26.53
N ALA A 167 -5.17 0.07 26.94
CA ALA A 167 -4.85 0.58 28.28
C ALA A 167 -5.46 1.97 28.57
N ASP A 168 -5.72 2.76 27.53
CA ASP A 168 -6.36 4.08 27.61
C ASP A 168 -7.89 4.02 27.73
N GLY A 169 -8.48 2.83 27.81
CA GLY A 169 -9.92 2.61 27.87
C GLY A 169 -10.62 2.64 26.50
N SER A 170 -9.90 2.90 25.40
CA SER A 170 -10.42 2.72 24.04
C SER A 170 -10.53 1.23 23.67
N VAL A 171 -11.23 0.93 22.57
CA VAL A 171 -11.21 -0.40 21.94
C VAL A 171 -10.53 -0.27 20.58
N ALA A 172 -9.64 -1.19 20.27
CA ALA A 172 -9.06 -1.36 18.95
C ALA A 172 -9.88 -2.42 18.19
N TRP A 173 -10.53 -2.02 17.10
CA TRP A 173 -11.39 -2.88 16.30
C TRP A 173 -10.64 -3.43 15.09
N THR A 174 -10.75 -4.74 14.88
CA THR A 174 -10.14 -5.44 13.76
C THR A 174 -11.23 -6.10 12.92
N VAL A 175 -11.30 -5.76 11.63
CA VAL A 175 -12.18 -6.40 10.65
C VAL A 175 -11.37 -7.36 9.80
N LEU A 176 -11.75 -8.64 9.81
CA LEU A 176 -11.05 -9.71 9.09
C LEU A 176 -11.89 -10.19 7.91
N ILE A 177 -11.32 -10.10 6.71
CA ILE A 177 -12.02 -10.30 5.44
C ILE A 177 -11.34 -11.44 4.66
N PRO A 178 -11.99 -12.61 4.49
CA PRO A 178 -11.43 -13.73 3.73
C PRO A 178 -11.33 -13.46 2.23
N GLY A 179 -10.64 -14.37 1.53
CA GLY A 179 -10.49 -14.32 0.07
C GLY A 179 -11.71 -14.84 -0.69
N THR A 180 -11.54 -14.91 -2.02
CA THR A 180 -12.55 -15.38 -2.98
C THR A 180 -13.06 -16.79 -2.65
N GLN A 181 -14.37 -16.98 -2.67
CA GLN A 181 -15.05 -18.27 -2.41
C GLN A 181 -15.71 -18.83 -3.67
N SER A 182 -16.10 -17.96 -4.61
CA SER A 182 -16.61 -18.36 -5.93
C SER A 182 -15.84 -17.64 -7.06
N TRP A 183 -15.48 -18.38 -8.09
CA TRP A 183 -14.87 -17.83 -9.30
C TRP A 183 -15.86 -17.72 -10.48
N ASP A 184 -17.16 -17.90 -10.19
CA ASP A 184 -18.22 -17.72 -11.19
C ASP A 184 -18.29 -16.24 -11.59
N PRO A 185 -18.18 -15.90 -12.89
CA PRO A 185 -18.29 -14.53 -13.36
C PRO A 185 -19.70 -13.93 -13.19
N VAL A 186 -20.69 -14.73 -12.79
CA VAL A 186 -22.01 -14.28 -12.38
C VAL A 186 -22.08 -14.23 -10.86
N ALA A 187 -22.55 -13.11 -10.31
CA ALA A 187 -22.68 -12.95 -8.87
C ALA A 187 -23.60 -14.01 -8.26
N GLY A 188 -23.10 -14.63 -7.19
CA GLY A 188 -23.86 -15.56 -6.36
C GLY A 188 -24.59 -14.86 -5.22
N ASP A 189 -25.17 -15.65 -4.32
CA ASP A 189 -25.92 -15.13 -3.17
C ASP A 189 -25.03 -14.40 -2.15
N GLN A 190 -23.74 -14.73 -2.08
CA GLN A 190 -22.79 -14.15 -1.14
C GLN A 190 -21.71 -13.35 -1.88
N PRO A 191 -21.17 -12.24 -1.33
CA PRO A 191 -20.37 -11.28 -2.09
C PRO A 191 -18.86 -11.58 -2.17
N PHE A 192 -18.43 -12.80 -1.85
CA PHE A 192 -17.06 -13.28 -1.96
C PHE A 192 -16.82 -14.03 -3.28
N ASP A 193 -17.02 -13.34 -4.39
CA ASP A 193 -16.91 -13.89 -5.73
C ASP A 193 -16.10 -12.99 -6.69
N VAL A 194 -15.72 -13.51 -7.86
CA VAL A 194 -14.89 -12.76 -8.81
C VAL A 194 -15.54 -11.46 -9.29
N THR A 195 -16.87 -11.33 -9.20
CA THR A 195 -17.55 -10.05 -9.52
C THR A 195 -17.13 -8.95 -8.55
N THR A 196 -17.10 -9.24 -7.25
CA THR A 196 -16.58 -8.30 -6.24
C THR A 196 -15.12 -7.94 -6.49
N ASN A 197 -14.27 -8.88 -6.91
CA ASN A 197 -12.86 -8.60 -7.22
C ASN A 197 -12.74 -7.52 -8.30
N VAL A 198 -13.42 -7.72 -9.43
CA VAL A 198 -13.35 -6.82 -10.57
C VAL A 198 -13.94 -5.46 -10.24
N GLN A 199 -15.10 -5.43 -9.56
CA GLN A 199 -15.74 -4.17 -9.17
C GLN A 199 -14.87 -3.40 -8.16
N ALA A 200 -14.29 -4.07 -7.16
CA ALA A 200 -13.45 -3.43 -6.16
C ALA A 200 -12.14 -2.91 -6.77
N MET A 201 -11.47 -3.67 -7.65
CA MET A 201 -10.28 -3.19 -8.35
C MET A 201 -10.60 -2.04 -9.32
N ALA A 202 -11.82 -1.99 -9.87
CA ALA A 202 -12.32 -0.86 -10.65
C ALA A 202 -12.66 0.38 -9.78
N GLU A 203 -12.28 0.36 -8.50
CA GLU A 203 -12.50 1.41 -7.50
C GLU A 203 -13.98 1.71 -7.24
N ARG A 204 -14.84 0.70 -7.42
CA ARG A 204 -16.27 0.80 -7.12
C ARG A 204 -16.58 0.29 -5.73
N TRP A 205 -17.53 0.93 -5.09
CA TRP A 205 -18.06 0.44 -3.82
C TRP A 205 -18.82 -0.88 -4.04
N THR A 206 -18.44 -1.93 -3.31
CA THR A 206 -19.02 -3.27 -3.43
C THR A 206 -19.92 -3.62 -2.25
N LEU A 207 -20.79 -4.62 -2.42
CA LEU A 207 -21.63 -5.14 -1.34
C LEU A 207 -20.79 -5.83 -0.25
N LEU A 208 -19.63 -6.39 -0.60
CA LEU A 208 -18.68 -6.89 0.40
C LEU A 208 -18.12 -5.76 1.26
N ALA A 209 -17.73 -4.62 0.66
CA ALA A 209 -17.29 -3.44 1.41
C ALA A 209 -18.42 -2.90 2.30
N ALA A 210 -19.64 -2.79 1.76
CA ALA A 210 -20.83 -2.39 2.52
C ALA A 210 -21.11 -3.33 3.71
N GLY A 211 -21.04 -4.64 3.49
CA GLY A 211 -21.28 -5.66 4.50
C GLY A 211 -20.22 -5.64 5.61
N ALA A 212 -18.95 -5.48 5.25
CA ALA A 212 -17.86 -5.35 6.21
C ALA A 212 -17.97 -4.07 7.05
N ALA A 213 -18.34 -2.94 6.42
CA ALA A 213 -18.58 -1.67 7.11
C ALA A 213 -19.76 -1.78 8.10
N GLU A 214 -20.85 -2.40 7.67
CA GLU A 214 -22.03 -2.61 8.51
C GLU A 214 -21.75 -3.58 9.67
N ALA A 215 -21.00 -4.67 9.44
CA ALA A 215 -20.57 -5.58 10.48
C ALA A 215 -19.78 -4.86 11.59
N LEU A 216 -18.83 -3.99 11.21
CA LEU A 216 -18.09 -3.16 12.15
C LEU A 216 -19.01 -2.21 12.93
N ARG A 217 -19.93 -1.54 12.23
CA ARG A 217 -20.88 -0.61 12.85
C ARG A 217 -21.76 -1.31 13.88
N VAL A 218 -22.30 -2.50 13.56
CA VAL A 218 -23.11 -3.30 14.48
C VAL A 218 -22.29 -3.74 15.69
N ALA A 219 -21.05 -4.21 15.48
CA ALA A 219 -20.15 -4.60 16.56
C ALA A 219 -19.87 -3.44 17.53
N GLN A 220 -19.51 -2.27 17.00
CA GLN A 220 -19.28 -1.06 17.79
C GLN A 220 -20.54 -0.61 18.56
N ALA A 221 -21.69 -0.57 17.88
CA ALA A 221 -22.95 -0.19 18.49
C ALA A 221 -23.34 -1.12 19.65
N SER A 222 -23.13 -2.44 19.50
CA SER A 222 -23.40 -3.42 20.57
C SER A 222 -22.58 -3.19 21.85
N ARG A 223 -21.47 -2.45 21.76
CA ARG A 223 -20.62 -2.07 22.90
C ARG A 223 -20.75 -0.60 23.31
N GLY A 224 -21.70 0.14 22.74
CA GLY A 224 -21.88 1.58 23.00
C GLY A 224 -20.73 2.44 22.48
N ARG A 225 -20.04 1.98 21.43
CA ARG A 225 -18.83 2.61 20.86
C ARG A 225 -19.07 3.20 19.46
N ALA A 226 -20.29 3.63 19.15
CA ALA A 226 -20.60 4.17 17.82
C ALA A 226 -19.80 5.46 17.52
N GLY A 227 -19.02 5.47 16.45
CA GLY A 227 -18.29 6.65 15.94
C GLY A 227 -16.77 6.47 15.84
N ALA A 228 -16.06 7.52 15.41
CA ALA A 228 -14.63 7.50 15.07
C ALA A 228 -13.67 7.61 16.27
N GLY A 229 -14.13 7.34 17.50
CA GLY A 229 -13.27 7.43 18.69
C GLY A 229 -12.25 6.29 18.79
N ASP A 230 -12.69 5.08 18.45
CA ASP A 230 -11.93 3.85 18.53
C ASP A 230 -11.16 3.58 17.22
N ARG A 231 -9.94 3.04 17.32
CA ARG A 231 -9.09 2.76 16.15
C ARG A 231 -9.59 1.52 15.41
N VAL A 232 -9.45 1.54 14.08
CA VAL A 232 -9.80 0.42 13.20
C VAL A 232 -8.57 -0.08 12.43
N LEU A 233 -8.43 -1.41 12.41
CA LEU A 233 -7.52 -2.20 11.60
C LEU A 233 -8.34 -3.05 10.62
N LEU A 234 -8.00 -2.97 9.34
CA LEU A 234 -8.59 -3.81 8.29
C LEU A 234 -7.57 -4.89 7.88
N VAL A 235 -7.98 -6.14 7.87
CA VAL A 235 -7.11 -7.29 7.55
C VAL A 235 -7.76 -8.11 6.45
N GLY A 236 -7.03 -8.38 5.38
CA GLY A 236 -7.58 -9.16 4.27
C GLY A 236 -6.56 -9.97 3.48
N HIS A 237 -7.02 -11.09 2.93
CA HIS A 237 -6.25 -11.92 2.00
C HIS A 237 -6.90 -11.89 0.62
N SER A 238 -6.10 -11.78 -0.44
CA SER A 238 -6.59 -11.80 -1.83
C SER A 238 -7.73 -10.78 -2.00
N GLN A 239 -8.93 -11.21 -2.42
CA GLN A 239 -10.15 -10.39 -2.44
C GLN A 239 -10.38 -9.53 -1.19
N GLY A 240 -10.21 -10.11 0.00
CA GLY A 240 -10.43 -9.39 1.24
C GLY A 240 -9.43 -8.25 1.43
N GLY A 241 -8.22 -8.37 0.88
CA GLY A 241 -7.23 -7.29 0.87
C GLY A 241 -7.65 -6.15 -0.06
N ILE A 242 -8.22 -6.46 -1.23
CA ILE A 242 -8.79 -5.46 -2.16
C ILE A 242 -9.91 -4.67 -1.46
N VAL A 243 -10.81 -5.36 -0.76
CA VAL A 243 -11.88 -4.71 0.00
C VAL A 243 -11.35 -3.90 1.20
N ALA A 244 -10.36 -4.42 1.92
CA ALA A 244 -9.71 -3.68 3.01
C ALA A 244 -9.08 -2.36 2.51
N ALA A 245 -8.38 -2.40 1.37
CA ALA A 245 -7.81 -1.22 0.74
C ALA A 245 -8.91 -0.26 0.24
N SER A 246 -9.97 -0.77 -0.39
CA SER A 246 -11.13 0.02 -0.83
C SER A 246 -11.77 0.80 0.33
N LEU A 247 -12.05 0.12 1.45
CA LEU A 247 -12.57 0.75 2.68
C LEU A 247 -11.61 1.81 3.22
N ALA A 248 -10.31 1.50 3.27
CA ALA A 248 -9.30 2.45 3.75
C ALA A 248 -9.14 3.67 2.82
N SER A 249 -9.42 3.53 1.52
CA SER A 249 -9.38 4.59 0.50
C SER A 249 -10.67 5.41 0.43
N ASP A 250 -11.80 4.91 0.94
CA ASP A 250 -13.07 5.63 0.91
C ASP A 250 -13.18 6.75 1.97
N PRO A 251 -13.36 8.04 1.57
CA PRO A 251 -13.49 9.14 2.52
C PRO A 251 -14.75 9.08 3.38
N ALA A 252 -15.87 8.54 2.89
CA ALA A 252 -17.12 8.47 3.63
C ALA A 252 -17.04 7.44 4.76
N PHE A 253 -16.42 6.29 4.50
CA PHE A 253 -16.10 5.28 5.51
C PHE A 253 -15.19 5.89 6.57
N ARG A 254 -14.08 6.52 6.17
CA ARG A 254 -13.14 7.15 7.13
C ARG A 254 -13.74 8.31 7.92
N ALA A 255 -14.77 8.99 7.40
CA ALA A 255 -15.47 10.04 8.14
C ALA A 255 -16.21 9.49 9.38
N THR A 256 -16.58 8.21 9.36
CA THR A 256 -17.29 7.55 10.47
C THR A 256 -16.42 6.54 11.22
N GLN A 257 -15.35 6.05 10.59
CA GLN A 257 -14.46 5.02 11.13
C GLN A 257 -13.02 5.49 11.14
N ARG A 258 -12.35 5.42 12.29
CA ARG A 258 -10.94 5.83 12.42
C ARG A 258 -10.01 4.71 11.98
N VAL A 259 -9.95 4.48 10.67
CA VAL A 259 -8.97 3.55 10.07
C VAL A 259 -7.57 4.09 10.31
N THR A 260 -6.73 3.29 10.97
CA THR A 260 -5.33 3.65 11.23
C THR A 260 -4.35 2.66 10.63
N HIS A 261 -4.78 1.41 10.45
CA HIS A 261 -3.92 0.34 9.97
C HIS A 261 -4.65 -0.53 8.95
N VAL A 262 -3.89 -1.06 7.99
CA VAL A 262 -4.32 -2.07 7.03
C VAL A 262 -3.25 -3.15 6.95
N ILE A 263 -3.68 -4.40 6.94
CA ILE A 263 -2.83 -5.57 6.64
C ILE A 263 -3.44 -6.26 5.43
N THR A 264 -2.67 -6.41 4.36
CA THR A 264 -3.05 -7.23 3.22
C THR A 264 -2.04 -8.33 2.95
N ALA A 265 -2.55 -9.45 2.45
CA ALA A 265 -1.74 -10.58 2.01
C ALA A 265 -2.20 -11.04 0.63
N GLY A 266 -1.29 -11.16 -0.32
CA GLY A 266 -1.63 -11.69 -1.64
C GLY A 266 -2.63 -10.83 -2.43
N ALA A 267 -2.71 -9.51 -2.18
CA ALA A 267 -3.80 -8.68 -2.73
C ALA A 267 -3.26 -7.55 -3.63
N PRO A 268 -3.84 -7.32 -4.83
CA PRO A 268 -3.45 -6.23 -5.71
C PRO A 268 -4.03 -4.91 -5.20
N ILE A 269 -3.25 -4.21 -4.37
CA ILE A 269 -3.71 -2.98 -3.71
C ILE A 269 -2.86 -1.74 -4.02
N SER A 270 -1.85 -1.86 -4.88
CA SER A 270 -0.91 -0.78 -5.19
C SER A 270 -1.63 0.44 -5.77
N GLY A 271 -2.72 0.22 -6.50
CA GLY A 271 -3.54 1.28 -7.10
C GLY A 271 -4.48 2.02 -6.15
N PHE A 272 -4.65 1.58 -4.89
CA PHE A 272 -5.61 2.22 -3.98
C PHE A 272 -5.02 3.47 -3.33
N GLU A 273 -5.78 4.56 -3.36
CA GLU A 273 -5.39 5.84 -2.76
C GLU A 273 -5.63 5.83 -1.23
N VAL A 274 -4.87 4.99 -0.52
CA VAL A 274 -4.91 4.93 0.94
C VAL A 274 -4.16 6.16 1.50
N PRO A 275 -4.78 6.98 2.35
CA PRO A 275 -4.14 8.19 2.86
C PRO A 275 -2.87 7.94 3.67
N ALA A 276 -1.97 8.94 3.72
CA ALA A 276 -0.68 8.84 4.40
C ALA A 276 -0.80 8.60 5.92
N GLN A 277 -1.91 9.00 6.55
CA GLN A 277 -2.17 8.75 7.98
C GLN A 277 -2.55 7.29 8.31
N VAL A 278 -2.76 6.43 7.29
CA VAL A 278 -3.05 5.00 7.48
C VAL A 278 -1.78 4.20 7.21
N SER A 279 -1.36 3.43 8.21
CA SER A 279 -0.21 2.52 8.13
C SER A 279 -0.61 1.23 7.42
N VAL A 280 0.01 0.94 6.28
CA VAL A 280 -0.27 -0.24 5.44
C VAL A 280 0.89 -1.22 5.54
N LEU A 281 0.56 -2.48 5.80
CA LEU A 281 1.46 -3.62 5.66
C LEU A 281 0.93 -4.51 4.55
N THR A 282 1.75 -4.75 3.52
CA THR A 282 1.46 -5.74 2.48
C THR A 282 2.45 -6.91 2.59
N VAL A 283 1.94 -8.13 2.51
CA VAL A 283 2.74 -9.35 2.45
C VAL A 283 2.53 -9.97 1.08
N GLU A 284 3.63 -10.18 0.36
CA GLU A 284 3.64 -10.67 -1.01
C GLU A 284 4.60 -11.84 -1.15
N HIS A 285 4.12 -12.95 -1.70
CA HIS A 285 4.99 -14.08 -1.98
C HIS A 285 5.64 -13.97 -3.36
N VAL A 286 6.94 -14.28 -3.40
CA VAL A 286 7.65 -14.46 -4.66
C VAL A 286 6.99 -15.62 -5.43
N GLY A 287 6.57 -15.36 -6.66
CA GLY A 287 5.88 -16.33 -7.51
C GLY A 287 4.36 -16.33 -7.40
N ASP A 288 3.78 -15.51 -6.52
CA ASP A 288 2.34 -15.22 -6.53
C ASP A 288 2.03 -14.10 -7.54
N PRO A 289 1.27 -14.36 -8.62
CA PRO A 289 0.92 -13.31 -9.57
C PRO A 289 -0.17 -12.36 -9.06
N VAL A 290 -0.93 -12.74 -8.03
CA VAL A 290 -2.15 -12.02 -7.63
C VAL A 290 -1.89 -10.59 -7.12
N PRO A 291 -0.89 -10.31 -6.26
CA PRO A 291 -0.54 -8.95 -5.85
C PRO A 291 -0.24 -7.99 -7.01
N HIS A 292 0.14 -8.52 -8.17
CA HIS A 292 0.59 -7.74 -9.31
C HIS A 292 -0.50 -7.55 -10.38
N LEU A 293 -1.73 -8.01 -10.13
CA LEU A 293 -2.82 -7.95 -11.12
C LEU A 293 -3.37 -6.54 -11.38
N ASP A 294 -3.07 -5.57 -10.50
CA ASP A 294 -3.34 -4.16 -10.79
C ASP A 294 -2.31 -3.54 -11.76
N LEU A 295 -1.22 -4.25 -12.06
CA LEU A 295 -0.13 -3.87 -12.96
C LEU A 295 0.66 -2.63 -12.49
N LEU A 296 0.53 -2.30 -11.20
CA LEU A 296 1.18 -1.19 -10.53
C LEU A 296 2.27 -1.68 -9.59
N GLY A 297 3.24 -0.80 -9.31
CA GLY A 297 4.26 -1.07 -8.28
C GLY A 297 3.79 -0.56 -6.93
N ASP A 298 4.19 -1.25 -5.85
CA ASP A 298 3.88 -0.79 -4.50
C ASP A 298 4.32 0.67 -4.27
N PRO A 299 3.48 1.49 -3.62
CA PRO A 299 3.85 2.85 -3.22
C PRO A 299 5.09 2.88 -2.32
N VAL A 300 6.12 3.63 -2.74
CA VAL A 300 7.30 3.91 -1.91
C VAL A 300 7.04 5.17 -1.09
N ARG A 301 6.40 5.02 0.08
CA ARG A 301 6.10 6.14 0.99
C ARG A 301 6.17 5.74 2.46
N PRO A 302 6.39 6.71 3.38
CA PRO A 302 6.25 6.47 4.82
C PRO A 302 4.88 5.86 5.15
N GLY A 303 4.88 4.92 6.09
CA GLY A 303 3.67 4.21 6.52
C GLY A 303 3.18 3.14 5.53
N TRP A 304 3.87 2.88 4.41
CA TRP A 304 3.60 1.71 3.57
C TRP A 304 4.79 0.75 3.62
N VAL A 305 4.57 -0.46 4.12
CA VAL A 305 5.60 -1.49 4.26
C VAL A 305 5.19 -2.71 3.46
N THR A 306 6.00 -3.06 2.46
CA THR A 306 5.85 -4.29 1.69
C THR A 306 6.88 -5.31 2.12
N ILE A 307 6.43 -6.52 2.44
CA ILE A 307 7.29 -7.67 2.71
C ILE A 307 7.19 -8.60 1.53
N ARG A 308 8.33 -8.82 0.86
CA ARG A 308 8.46 -9.82 -0.19
C ARG A 308 9.29 -10.99 0.32
N SER A 309 8.71 -12.17 0.30
CA SER A 309 9.36 -13.41 0.75
C SER A 309 9.01 -14.57 -0.16
N PRO A 310 9.89 -15.57 -0.36
CA PRO A 310 9.45 -16.88 -0.82
C PRO A 310 8.31 -17.39 0.08
N PRO A 311 7.35 -18.15 -0.48
CA PRO A 311 6.26 -18.70 0.32
C PRO A 311 6.81 -19.77 1.27
N VAL A 312 6.32 -19.76 2.52
CA VAL A 312 6.69 -20.77 3.53
C VAL A 312 6.07 -22.14 3.18
N LEU A 313 4.93 -22.14 2.50
CA LEU A 313 4.22 -23.33 2.03
C LEU A 313 4.23 -23.41 0.49
N PRO A 314 4.04 -24.59 -0.12
CA PRO A 314 4.25 -24.78 -1.57
C PRO A 314 3.32 -23.97 -2.49
N SER A 315 2.13 -23.60 -2.01
CA SER A 315 1.18 -22.81 -2.78
C SER A 315 1.45 -21.31 -2.55
N PRO A 316 1.88 -20.56 -3.58
CA PRO A 316 2.32 -19.17 -3.41
C PRO A 316 1.15 -18.23 -3.04
N HIS A 317 -0.08 -18.60 -3.40
CA HIS A 317 -1.29 -17.80 -3.13
C HIS A 317 -2.16 -18.37 -1.99
N ASP A 318 -1.59 -19.22 -1.13
CA ASP A 318 -2.32 -19.82 -0.02
C ASP A 318 -2.32 -18.93 1.24
N ALA A 319 -3.49 -18.80 1.87
CA ALA A 319 -3.69 -17.92 3.01
C ALA A 319 -2.95 -18.39 4.28
N ASP A 320 -2.79 -19.70 4.49
CA ASP A 320 -2.01 -20.21 5.63
C ASP A 320 -0.51 -19.94 5.41
N GLY A 321 -0.04 -20.06 4.17
CA GLY A 321 1.33 -19.67 3.80
C GLY A 321 1.59 -18.20 4.11
N TYR A 322 0.67 -17.32 3.74
CA TYR A 322 0.77 -15.88 4.01
C TYR A 322 0.74 -15.56 5.51
N ALA A 323 -0.12 -16.24 6.27
CA ALA A 323 -0.17 -16.10 7.72
C ALA A 323 1.15 -16.51 8.39
N ALA A 324 1.78 -17.59 7.92
CA ALA A 324 3.08 -18.04 8.40
C ALA A 324 4.19 -17.01 8.11
N THR A 325 4.24 -16.48 6.88
CA THR A 325 5.18 -15.41 6.51
C THR A 325 4.98 -14.16 7.35
N ALA A 326 3.73 -13.74 7.55
CA ALA A 326 3.41 -12.59 8.40
C ALA A 326 3.78 -12.84 9.87
N GLY A 327 3.76 -14.08 10.37
CA GLY A 327 4.24 -14.41 11.72
C GLY A 327 5.74 -14.15 11.92
N LEU A 328 6.54 -14.13 10.84
CA LEU A 328 7.97 -13.79 10.93
C LEU A 328 8.20 -12.33 11.36
N LEU A 329 7.20 -11.45 11.12
CA LEU A 329 7.23 -10.05 11.55
C LEU A 329 7.37 -9.87 13.05
N ASP A 330 6.92 -10.84 13.83
CA ASP A 330 6.96 -10.77 15.28
C ASP A 330 8.40 -10.67 15.79
N THR A 331 9.35 -11.15 14.99
CA THR A 331 10.79 -11.09 15.26
C THR A 331 11.52 -9.95 14.56
N ALA A 332 10.81 -9.11 13.79
CA ALA A 332 11.42 -7.98 13.10
C ALA A 332 12.08 -7.00 14.11
N PRO A 333 13.31 -6.53 13.86
CA PRO A 333 13.95 -5.55 14.75
C PRO A 333 13.14 -4.25 14.79
N SER A 334 12.86 -3.68 15.97
CA SER A 334 12.05 -2.45 16.13
C SER A 334 12.55 -1.24 15.32
N GLY A 335 13.85 -1.18 15.02
CA GLY A 335 14.41 -0.10 14.18
C GLY A 335 14.17 -0.28 12.68
N SER A 336 13.80 -1.48 12.22
CA SER A 336 13.49 -1.76 10.80
C SER A 336 12.10 -1.25 10.45
N ALA A 337 11.83 -0.95 9.16
CA ALA A 337 10.49 -0.53 8.74
C ALA A 337 9.36 -1.52 9.14
N PRO A 338 9.53 -2.86 9.00
CA PRO A 338 8.54 -3.81 9.49
C PRO A 338 8.38 -3.82 11.02
N GLY A 339 9.47 -3.63 11.77
CA GLY A 339 9.41 -3.52 13.23
C GLY A 339 8.70 -2.23 13.69
N GLN A 340 8.97 -1.09 13.05
CA GLN A 340 8.27 0.17 13.33
C GLN A 340 6.78 0.05 13.04
N TRP A 341 6.40 -0.61 11.94
CA TRP A 341 4.98 -0.87 11.64
C TRP A 341 4.36 -1.77 12.72
N ARG A 342 5.02 -2.88 13.09
CA ARG A 342 4.55 -3.79 14.14
C ARG A 342 4.31 -3.04 15.45
N ASP A 343 5.28 -2.24 15.88
CA ASP A 343 5.22 -1.51 17.14
C ASP A 343 4.08 -0.46 17.11
N SER A 344 3.82 0.16 15.95
CA SER A 344 2.68 1.09 15.79
C SER A 344 1.30 0.40 15.87
N ALA A 345 1.24 -0.89 15.53
CA ALA A 345 0.04 -1.71 15.52
C ALA A 345 -0.22 -2.45 16.85
N ASP A 346 0.69 -2.40 17.82
CA ASP A 346 0.65 -3.20 19.07
C ASP A 346 -0.68 -3.10 19.83
N GLY A 347 -1.30 -1.92 19.82
CA GLY A 347 -2.59 -1.69 20.48
C GLY A 347 -3.76 -2.51 19.93
N PHE A 348 -3.66 -3.11 18.74
CA PHE A 348 -4.64 -4.06 18.19
C PHE A 348 -4.44 -5.48 18.71
N PHE A 349 -3.30 -5.78 19.35
CA PHE A 349 -2.85 -7.15 19.63
C PHE A 349 -2.53 -7.43 21.09
N ALA A 350 -2.05 -6.43 21.84
CA ALA A 350 -1.54 -6.59 23.20
C ALA A 350 -2.62 -6.82 24.28
N GLY A 351 -3.82 -6.27 24.07
CA GLY A 351 -4.90 -6.26 25.06
C GLY A 351 -5.77 -7.53 25.10
N PRO A 352 -6.64 -7.67 26.10
CA PRO A 352 -7.64 -8.73 26.12
C PRO A 352 -8.70 -8.49 25.03
N VAL A 353 -9.11 -9.57 24.35
CA VAL A 353 -10.27 -9.53 23.46
C VAL A 353 -11.52 -9.34 24.31
N VAL A 354 -12.22 -8.24 24.08
CA VAL A 354 -13.49 -7.90 24.73
C VAL A 354 -14.67 -8.17 23.82
N TYR A 355 -14.47 -8.27 22.50
CA TYR A 355 -15.54 -8.59 21.56
C TYR A 355 -15.02 -9.50 20.46
N ALA A 356 -15.82 -10.48 20.06
CA ALA A 356 -15.61 -11.25 18.84
C ALA A 356 -16.98 -11.69 18.31
N ALA A 357 -17.21 -11.50 17.02
CA ALA A 357 -18.38 -12.04 16.33
C ALA A 357 -18.10 -12.25 14.85
N ASP A 358 -18.79 -13.24 14.29
CA ASP A 358 -18.85 -13.44 12.85
C ASP A 358 -20.12 -12.78 12.31
N PHE A 359 -20.04 -12.34 11.06
CA PHE A 359 -21.16 -11.71 10.36
C PHE A 359 -21.31 -12.38 9.01
N LEU A 360 -22.47 -12.97 8.78
CA LEU A 360 -22.86 -13.53 7.49
C LEU A 360 -23.33 -12.41 6.57
N LEU A 361 -22.87 -12.45 5.33
CA LEU A 361 -23.12 -11.47 4.30
C LEU A 361 -23.81 -12.13 3.11
N ASP A 362 -25.07 -11.77 2.89
CA ASP A 362 -25.88 -12.28 1.78
C ASP A 362 -26.41 -11.10 0.96
N ARG A 363 -26.28 -11.16 -0.37
CA ARG A 363 -26.91 -10.24 -1.31
C ARG A 363 -28.42 -10.41 -1.19
N GLU A 364 -29.14 -9.32 -0.95
CA GLU A 364 -30.60 -9.39 -0.93
C GLU A 364 -31.12 -9.44 -2.36
N PRO A 365 -32.00 -10.41 -2.71
CA PRO A 365 -32.62 -10.40 -4.02
C PRO A 365 -33.42 -9.10 -4.18
N ASP A 366 -33.35 -8.51 -5.38
CA ASP A 366 -34.23 -7.40 -5.74
C ASP A 366 -35.67 -7.85 -5.51
N SER A 367 -36.43 -7.10 -4.71
CA SER A 367 -37.84 -7.40 -4.50
C SER A 367 -38.54 -7.42 -5.86
N PRO A 368 -39.39 -8.42 -6.18
CA PRO A 368 -40.15 -8.36 -7.41
C PRO A 368 -40.96 -7.05 -7.40
N VAL A 369 -40.81 -6.26 -8.46
CA VAL A 369 -41.66 -5.10 -8.70
C VAL A 369 -43.09 -5.61 -8.62
N ALA A 370 -43.86 -5.14 -7.64
CA ALA A 370 -45.26 -5.51 -7.53
C ALA A 370 -45.93 -5.17 -8.86
N GLU A 371 -46.37 -6.18 -9.60
CA GLU A 371 -47.21 -5.96 -10.78
C GLU A 371 -48.40 -5.12 -10.31
N SER A 372 -48.54 -3.94 -10.91
CA SER A 372 -49.69 -3.08 -10.66
C SER A 372 -50.93 -3.86 -11.06
N PRO A 373 -51.96 -3.99 -10.19
CA PRO A 373 -53.19 -4.63 -10.59
C PRO A 373 -53.79 -3.81 -11.73
N GLY A 374 -53.92 -4.46 -12.90
CA GLY A 374 -54.51 -3.89 -14.11
C GLY A 374 -56.02 -3.71 -14.03
#